data_AF-X0T2X7-F1
#
_entry.id   AF-X0T2X7-F1
#
_cell.length_a   1.000
_cell.length_b   1.000
_cell.length_c   1.000
_cell.angle_alpha   90.00
_cell.angle_beta   90.00
_cell.angle_gamma   90.00
#
_symmetry.space_group_name_H-M   'P 1'
#
loop_
_entity.id
_entity.type
_entity.pdbx_description
1 polymer ?
#
loop_
_entity_poly.entity_id
_entity_poly.type
_entity_poly.pdbx_seq_one_letter_code
_entity_poly.pdbx_strand_id
1 'polypeptide(L)'
;TLLFLALALWGSKRYASALGAPARYALALALVWATMPVIWAHSGYSMLSIGIALLPLYLWTTHRLCEAIDARRSRTIAISALALAAVACLAVFTDGYTFVMFAFGSLVQYAGWLKRSSGRRVRLLAVGMPIYAADFGLAFVLYRQFVGTQSFAADPLSVFRGFGVDVTMLVQPTQGLLWLWDVLRISTPRSDSAYFGDASVWLTTFIAP
;
A
#
# COMPACT_ATOMS: atom_id res chain seq x y z
N THR A 1 13.24 14.36 0.35
CA THR A 1 11.82 14.52 0.73
C THR A 1 10.95 15.10 -0.38
N LEU A 2 11.21 16.32 -0.88
CA LEU A 2 10.36 16.97 -1.91
C LEU A 2 10.18 16.13 -3.20
N LEU A 3 11.25 15.49 -3.68
CA LEU A 3 11.20 14.59 -4.83
C LEU A 3 10.17 13.47 -4.63
N PHE A 4 10.18 12.81 -3.47
CA PHE A 4 9.27 11.71 -3.17
C PHE A 4 7.83 12.18 -3.01
N LEU A 5 7.60 13.36 -2.42
CA LEU A 5 6.26 13.96 -2.35
C LEU A 5 5.73 14.34 -3.74
N ALA A 6 6.58 14.87 -4.61
CA ALA A 6 6.21 15.14 -5.99
C ALA A 6 5.87 13.85 -6.76
N LEU A 7 6.66 12.78 -6.56
CA LEU A 7 6.38 11.45 -7.11
C LEU A 7 5.09 10.85 -6.56
N ALA A 8 4.82 11.01 -5.27
CA ALA A 8 3.59 10.55 -4.63
C ALA A 8 2.36 11.26 -5.19
N LEU A 9 2.39 12.60 -5.30
CA LEU A 9 1.32 13.39 -5.91
C LEU A 9 1.10 13.03 -7.38
N TRP A 10 2.20 12.92 -8.14
CA TRP A 10 2.13 12.54 -9.55
C TRP A 10 1.55 11.13 -9.72
N GLY A 11 2.03 10.16 -8.95
CA GLY A 11 1.56 8.78 -8.98
C GLY A 11 0.10 8.66 -8.56
N SER A 12 -0.30 9.35 -7.51
CA SER A 12 -1.71 9.42 -7.06
C SER A 12 -2.62 9.98 -8.13
N LYS A 13 -2.21 11.07 -8.78
CA LYS A 13 -2.97 11.65 -9.90
C LYS A 13 -3.09 10.66 -11.06
N ARG A 14 -1.98 10.01 -11.44
CA ARG A 14 -1.95 9.01 -12.52
C ARG A 14 -2.84 7.81 -12.21
N TYR A 15 -2.79 7.32 -10.98
CA TYR A 15 -3.60 6.19 -10.54
C TYR A 15 -5.08 6.53 -10.54
N ALA A 16 -5.46 7.69 -9.98
CA ALA A 16 -6.83 8.16 -9.98
C ALA A 16 -7.40 8.26 -11.41
N SER A 17 -6.62 8.81 -12.36
CA SER A 17 -7.02 8.84 -13.76
C SER A 17 -7.13 7.45 -14.39
N ALA A 18 -6.24 6.52 -14.07
CA ALA A 18 -6.31 5.13 -14.51
C ALA A 18 -7.57 4.39 -14.01
N LEU A 19 -8.06 4.77 -12.83
CA LEU A 19 -9.32 4.28 -12.27
C LEU A 19 -10.56 4.99 -12.84
N GLY A 20 -10.39 5.93 -13.78
CA GLY A 20 -11.48 6.62 -14.47
C GLY A 20 -11.83 8.00 -13.92
N ALA A 21 -11.09 8.54 -12.94
CA ALA A 21 -11.33 9.89 -12.45
C ALA A 21 -11.01 10.95 -13.55
N PRO A 22 -11.93 11.90 -13.82
CA PRO A 22 -11.64 13.02 -14.73
C PRO A 22 -10.41 13.81 -14.29
N ALA A 23 -9.66 14.35 -15.25
CA ALA A 23 -8.39 15.05 -14.99
C ALA A 23 -8.51 16.19 -13.95
N ARG A 24 -9.65 16.90 -13.95
CA ARG A 24 -9.95 17.97 -12.99
C ARG A 24 -10.06 17.49 -11.54
N TYR A 25 -10.50 16.25 -11.32
CA TYR A 25 -10.62 15.65 -9.99
C TYR A 25 -9.39 14.83 -9.59
N ALA A 26 -8.61 14.32 -10.56
CA ALA A 26 -7.44 13.50 -10.26
C ALA A 26 -6.39 14.22 -9.41
N LEU A 27 -6.18 15.52 -9.62
CA LEU A 27 -5.29 16.32 -8.76
C LEU A 27 -5.88 16.53 -7.37
N ALA A 28 -7.19 16.83 -7.28
CA ALA A 28 -7.86 16.99 -5.99
C ALA A 28 -7.80 15.70 -5.17
N LEU A 29 -8.06 14.53 -5.78
CA LEU A 29 -7.93 13.23 -5.14
C LEU A 29 -6.49 12.94 -4.69
N ALA A 30 -5.50 13.32 -5.49
CA ALA A 30 -4.09 13.20 -5.11
C ALA A 30 -3.74 14.08 -3.89
N LEU A 31 -4.27 15.30 -3.81
CA LEU A 31 -4.08 16.19 -2.67
C LEU A 31 -4.81 15.68 -1.41
N VAL A 32 -6.03 15.16 -1.59
CA VAL A 32 -6.78 14.52 -0.50
C VAL A 32 -5.99 13.34 0.05
N TRP A 33 -5.47 12.46 -0.81
CA TRP A 33 -4.60 11.36 -0.39
C TRP A 33 -3.38 11.87 0.39
N ALA A 34 -2.61 12.79 -0.21
CA ALA A 34 -1.37 13.31 0.37
C ALA A 34 -1.56 14.02 1.74
N THR A 35 -2.78 14.47 2.04
CA THR A 35 -3.12 15.15 3.30
C THR A 35 -3.88 14.24 4.29
N MET A 36 -4.05 12.95 3.98
CA MET A 36 -4.69 12.00 4.91
C MET A 36 -3.88 11.87 6.22
N PRO A 37 -4.57 11.75 7.38
CA PRO A 37 -3.92 11.52 8.68
C PRO A 37 -2.93 10.36 8.69
N VAL A 38 -3.24 9.28 7.98
CA VAL A 38 -2.35 8.12 7.86
C VAL A 38 -0.96 8.48 7.29
N ILE A 39 -0.83 9.56 6.53
CA ILE A 39 0.47 10.01 6.00
C ILE A 39 1.18 10.90 7.02
N TRP A 40 0.57 12.03 7.40
CA TRP A 40 1.26 13.01 8.23
C TRP A 40 1.43 12.57 9.69
N ALA A 41 0.52 11.76 10.23
CA ALA A 41 0.68 11.23 11.59
C ALA A 41 1.85 10.26 11.72
N HIS A 42 2.37 9.75 10.60
CA HIS A 42 3.56 8.90 10.55
C HIS A 42 4.83 9.66 10.16
N SER A 43 4.82 11.00 10.11
CA SER A 43 5.98 11.80 9.69
C SER A 43 7.19 11.65 10.64
N GLY A 44 6.96 11.26 11.89
CA GLY A 44 8.02 10.93 12.85
C GLY A 44 8.72 9.60 12.60
N TYR A 45 8.13 8.71 11.78
CA TYR A 45 8.69 7.39 11.48
C TYR A 45 9.46 7.42 10.17
N SER A 46 10.70 7.94 10.19
CA SER A 46 11.65 7.89 9.06
C SER A 46 10.99 8.05 7.68
N MET A 47 11.08 7.04 6.81
CA MET A 47 10.51 7.00 5.46
C MET A 47 9.10 6.39 5.39
N LEU A 48 8.49 5.95 6.50
CA LEU A 48 7.17 5.29 6.51
C LEU A 48 6.08 6.19 5.93
N SER A 49 5.98 7.44 6.41
CA SER A 49 5.01 8.42 5.87
C SER A 49 5.14 8.60 4.35
N ILE A 50 6.36 8.65 3.85
CA ILE A 50 6.67 8.78 2.41
C ILE A 50 6.29 7.49 1.66
N GLY A 51 6.60 6.32 2.21
CA GLY A 51 6.19 5.03 1.64
C GLY A 51 4.67 4.91 1.53
N ILE A 52 3.93 5.33 2.56
CA ILE A 52 2.46 5.37 2.54
C ILE A 52 1.99 6.34 1.46
N ALA A 53 2.55 7.55 1.40
CA ALA A 53 2.20 8.53 0.38
C ALA A 53 2.40 8.01 -1.06
N LEU A 54 3.42 7.17 -1.28
CA LEU A 54 3.74 6.57 -2.57
C LEU A 54 2.85 5.35 -2.93
N LEU A 55 2.02 4.81 -2.03
CA LEU A 55 1.19 3.63 -2.32
C LEU A 55 0.37 3.73 -3.63
N PRO A 56 -0.26 4.86 -3.98
CA PRO A 56 -0.95 4.99 -5.26
C PRO A 56 0.00 4.92 -6.48
N LEU A 57 1.22 5.44 -6.36
CA LEU A 57 2.25 5.27 -7.40
C LEU A 57 2.59 3.78 -7.56
N TYR A 58 2.71 3.07 -6.44
CA TYR A 58 3.00 1.65 -6.42
C TYR A 58 1.87 0.88 -7.13
N LEU A 59 0.63 1.04 -6.69
CA LEU A 59 -0.52 0.35 -7.29
C LEU A 59 -0.79 0.74 -8.76
N TRP A 60 -0.34 1.92 -9.19
CA TRP A 60 -0.43 2.34 -10.58
C TRP A 60 0.46 1.53 -11.52
N THR A 61 1.64 1.08 -11.07
CA THR A 61 2.51 0.25 -11.94
C THR A 61 1.90 -1.13 -12.18
N THR A 62 1.26 -1.72 -11.17
CA THR A 62 0.47 -2.95 -11.32
C THR A 62 -0.69 -2.76 -12.29
N HIS A 63 -1.44 -1.66 -12.16
CA HIS A 63 -2.54 -1.34 -13.07
C HIS A 63 -2.06 -1.24 -14.52
N ARG A 64 -0.93 -0.55 -14.76
CA ARG A 64 -0.32 -0.43 -16.09
C ARG A 64 0.12 -1.76 -16.66
N LEU A 65 0.68 -2.65 -15.84
CA LEU A 65 1.08 -3.98 -16.28
C LEU A 65 -0.13 -4.79 -16.73
N CYS A 66 -1.21 -4.80 -15.94
CA CYS A 66 -2.47 -5.47 -16.30
C CYS A 66 -3.03 -4.93 -17.62
N GLU A 67 -3.11 -3.60 -17.77
CA GLU A 67 -3.55 -2.97 -19.02
C GLU A 67 -2.68 -3.35 -20.23
N ALA A 68 -1.35 -3.37 -20.06
CA ALA A 68 -0.42 -3.70 -21.13
C ALA A 68 -0.56 -5.16 -21.60
N ILE A 69 -0.76 -6.09 -20.65
CA ILE A 69 -1.01 -7.50 -20.94
C ILE A 69 -2.33 -7.65 -21.69
N ASP A 70 -3.37 -6.96 -21.24
CA ASP A 70 -4.70 -6.97 -21.86
C ASP A 70 -4.70 -6.38 -23.27
N ALA A 71 -3.97 -5.29 -23.50
CA ALA A 71 -3.79 -4.64 -24.80
C ALA A 71 -2.87 -5.42 -25.76
N ARG A 72 -2.24 -6.51 -25.29
CA ARG A 72 -1.37 -7.41 -26.06
C ARG A 72 -0.10 -6.77 -26.65
N ARG A 73 0.39 -5.67 -26.09
CA ARG A 73 1.55 -4.94 -26.64
C ARG A 73 2.84 -5.32 -25.93
N SER A 74 3.64 -6.22 -26.52
CA SER A 74 4.86 -6.76 -25.90
C SER A 74 5.85 -5.69 -25.41
N ARG A 75 6.07 -4.62 -26.21
CA ARG A 75 6.92 -3.49 -25.79
C ARG A 75 6.37 -2.78 -24.55
N THR A 76 5.06 -2.57 -24.49
CA THR A 76 4.41 -1.92 -23.34
C THR A 76 4.42 -2.82 -22.10
N ILE A 77 4.32 -4.15 -22.27
CA ILE A 77 4.47 -5.12 -21.19
C ILE A 77 5.87 -5.02 -20.59
N ALA A 78 6.92 -5.06 -21.42
CA ALA A 78 8.30 -4.97 -20.96
C ALA A 78 8.58 -3.66 -20.19
N ILE A 79 8.10 -2.53 -20.70
CA ILE A 79 8.24 -1.22 -20.02
C ILE A 79 7.48 -1.22 -18.69
N SER A 80 6.30 -1.82 -18.64
CA SER A 80 5.48 -1.84 -17.41
C SER A 80 6.05 -2.80 -16.37
N ALA A 81 6.62 -3.93 -16.78
CA ALA A 81 7.36 -4.85 -15.93
C ALA A 81 8.60 -4.16 -15.33
N LEU A 82 9.42 -3.50 -16.17
CA LEU A 82 10.58 -2.76 -15.68
C LEU A 82 10.19 -1.66 -14.68
N ALA A 83 9.08 -0.95 -14.94
CA ALA A 83 8.56 0.06 -14.02
C ALA A 83 8.07 -0.56 -12.70
N LEU A 84 7.41 -1.72 -12.75
CA LEU A 84 6.99 -2.46 -11.56
C LEU A 84 8.20 -2.91 -10.74
N ALA A 85 9.20 -3.54 -11.35
CA ALA A 85 10.45 -3.93 -10.70
C ALA A 85 11.16 -2.75 -10.03
N ALA A 86 11.31 -1.63 -10.75
CA ALA A 86 11.95 -0.42 -10.22
C ALA A 86 11.19 0.16 -9.02
N VAL A 87 9.85 0.17 -9.09
CA VAL A 87 9.00 0.69 -8.00
C VAL A 87 8.93 -0.29 -6.82
N ALA A 88 8.97 -1.60 -7.05
CA ALA A 88 9.09 -2.61 -6.00
C ALA A 88 10.43 -2.48 -5.26
N CYS A 89 11.53 -2.25 -5.98
CA CYS A 89 12.82 -1.91 -5.39
C CYS A 89 12.72 -0.61 -4.60
N LEU A 90 12.14 0.46 -5.16
CA LEU A 90 11.94 1.70 -4.43
C LEU A 90 11.17 1.46 -3.11
N ALA A 91 10.07 0.70 -3.15
CA ALA A 91 9.23 0.44 -2.00
C ALA A 91 9.98 -0.32 -0.89
N VAL A 92 10.67 -1.42 -1.22
CA VAL A 92 11.38 -2.22 -0.20
C VAL A 92 12.54 -1.46 0.45
N PHE A 93 13.20 -0.57 -0.30
CA PHE A 93 14.27 0.29 0.22
C PHE A 93 13.74 1.58 0.89
N THR A 94 12.44 1.88 0.76
CA THR A 94 11.80 3.01 1.44
C THR A 94 11.34 2.57 2.82
N ASP A 95 10.49 1.55 2.88
CA ASP A 95 9.93 1.04 4.13
C ASP A 95 9.30 -0.36 3.90
N GLY A 96 9.61 -1.30 4.80
CA GLY A 96 9.17 -2.70 4.68
C GLY A 96 7.65 -2.87 4.78
N TYR A 97 6.97 -2.06 5.61
CA TYR A 97 5.51 -2.13 5.75
C TYR A 97 4.82 -1.76 4.44
N THR A 98 5.23 -0.67 3.83
CA THR A 98 4.64 -0.16 2.59
C THR A 98 4.98 -1.04 1.38
N PHE A 99 6.12 -1.73 1.40
CA PHE A 99 6.41 -2.80 0.43
C PHE A 99 5.45 -3.99 0.56
N VAL A 100 5.17 -4.45 1.78
CA VAL A 100 4.18 -5.52 2.02
C VAL A 100 2.77 -5.06 1.62
N MET A 101 2.37 -3.85 2.01
CA MET A 101 1.10 -3.24 1.57
C MET A 101 1.00 -3.16 0.05
N PHE A 102 2.11 -2.82 -0.63
CA PHE A 102 2.17 -2.79 -2.08
C PHE A 102 1.97 -4.17 -2.70
N ALA A 103 2.67 -5.19 -2.19
CA ALA A 103 2.50 -6.56 -2.65
C ALA A 103 1.04 -7.03 -2.47
N PHE A 104 0.49 -6.91 -1.27
CA PHE A 104 -0.90 -7.34 -1.02
C PHE A 104 -1.92 -6.53 -1.83
N GLY A 105 -1.80 -5.20 -1.87
CA GLY A 105 -2.69 -4.35 -2.64
C GLY A 105 -2.64 -4.64 -4.13
N SER A 106 -1.45 -4.93 -4.66
CA SER A 106 -1.27 -5.34 -6.06
C SER A 106 -1.89 -6.70 -6.35
N LEU A 107 -1.73 -7.67 -5.44
CA LEU A 107 -2.37 -8.98 -5.58
C LEU A 107 -3.89 -8.88 -5.62
N VAL A 108 -4.48 -8.06 -4.72
CA VAL A 108 -5.93 -7.80 -4.71
C VAL A 108 -6.39 -7.14 -6.00
N GLN A 109 -5.66 -6.10 -6.46
CA GLN A 109 -5.97 -5.43 -7.72
C GLN A 109 -5.87 -6.40 -8.92
N TYR A 110 -4.84 -7.26 -8.93
CA TYR A 110 -4.62 -8.28 -9.94
C TYR A 110 -5.76 -9.31 -9.99
N ALA A 111 -6.22 -9.76 -8.83
CA ALA A 111 -7.38 -10.65 -8.70
C ALA A 111 -8.67 -10.00 -9.23
N GLY A 112 -8.87 -8.71 -8.97
CA GLY A 112 -9.96 -7.92 -9.54
C GLY A 112 -9.93 -7.89 -11.07
N TRP A 113 -8.75 -7.69 -11.66
CA TRP A 113 -8.54 -7.75 -13.11
C TRP A 113 -8.86 -9.12 -13.70
N LEU A 114 -8.39 -10.20 -13.05
CA LEU A 114 -8.71 -11.58 -13.46
C LEU A 114 -10.23 -11.82 -13.50
N LYS A 115 -10.97 -11.32 -12.51
CA LYS A 115 -12.43 -11.47 -12.47
C LYS A 115 -13.09 -10.79 -13.66
N ARG A 116 -12.65 -9.58 -14.03
CA ARG A 116 -13.21 -8.78 -15.13
C ARG A 116 -12.89 -9.32 -16.54
N SER A 117 -11.71 -9.88 -16.76
CA SER A 117 -11.22 -10.19 -18.12
C SER A 117 -11.37 -11.67 -18.52
N SER A 118 -12.62 -12.18 -18.64
CA SER A 118 -12.92 -13.60 -18.91
C SER A 118 -12.11 -14.24 -20.05
N GLY A 119 -11.99 -13.56 -21.20
CA GLY A 119 -11.23 -14.06 -22.36
C GLY A 119 -9.71 -13.85 -22.30
N ARG A 120 -9.18 -13.22 -21.25
CA ARG A 120 -7.75 -12.87 -21.12
C ARG A 120 -7.11 -13.41 -19.84
N ARG A 121 -7.88 -14.09 -18.98
CA ARG A 121 -7.43 -14.71 -17.72
C ARG A 121 -6.18 -15.57 -17.90
N VAL A 122 -6.18 -16.44 -18.92
CA VAL A 122 -5.06 -17.34 -19.19
C VAL A 122 -3.78 -16.56 -19.43
N ARG A 123 -3.83 -15.45 -20.17
CA ARG A 123 -2.64 -14.64 -20.44
C ARG A 123 -2.18 -13.86 -19.21
N LEU A 124 -3.10 -13.28 -18.45
CA LEU A 124 -2.77 -12.67 -17.16
C LEU A 124 -2.07 -13.71 -16.28
N LEU A 125 -2.61 -14.91 -16.13
CA LEU A 125 -1.96 -15.96 -15.32
C LEU A 125 -0.62 -16.41 -15.91
N ALA A 126 -0.52 -16.63 -17.22
CA ALA A 126 0.69 -17.18 -17.84
C ALA A 126 1.83 -16.16 -17.98
N VAL A 127 1.53 -14.86 -18.06
CA VAL A 127 2.52 -13.80 -18.28
C VAL A 127 2.65 -12.88 -17.07
N GLY A 128 1.54 -12.39 -16.54
CA GLY A 128 1.58 -11.38 -15.49
C GLY A 128 1.92 -11.93 -14.11
N MET A 129 1.48 -13.14 -13.74
CA MET A 129 1.87 -13.75 -12.46
C MET A 129 3.38 -14.04 -12.38
N PRO A 130 4.03 -14.61 -13.41
CA PRO A 130 5.48 -14.76 -13.41
C PRO A 130 6.23 -13.42 -13.31
N ILE A 131 5.80 -12.38 -14.04
CA ILE A 131 6.40 -11.04 -13.94
C ILE A 131 6.24 -10.49 -12.53
N TYR A 132 5.04 -10.57 -11.98
CA TYR A 132 4.74 -10.11 -10.63
C TYR A 132 5.63 -10.80 -9.58
N ALA A 133 5.71 -12.14 -9.62
CA ALA A 133 6.54 -12.91 -8.71
C ALA A 133 8.04 -12.59 -8.88
N ALA A 134 8.51 -12.42 -10.12
CA ALA A 134 9.89 -12.08 -10.41
C ALA A 134 10.26 -10.67 -9.93
N ASP A 135 9.41 -9.67 -10.15
CA ASP A 135 9.68 -8.27 -9.79
C ASP A 135 9.74 -8.08 -8.27
N PHE A 136 8.77 -8.63 -7.53
CA PHE A 136 8.78 -8.58 -6.06
C PHE A 136 9.87 -9.47 -5.46
N GLY A 137 10.11 -10.65 -6.05
CA GLY A 137 11.17 -11.55 -5.63
C GLY A 137 12.56 -10.93 -5.81
N LEU A 138 12.80 -10.26 -6.95
CA LEU A 138 14.03 -9.54 -7.22
C LEU A 138 14.24 -8.41 -6.22
N ALA A 139 13.23 -7.57 -5.99
CA ALA A 139 13.31 -6.49 -5.00
C ALA A 139 13.66 -7.02 -3.60
N PHE A 140 12.99 -8.10 -3.17
CA PHE A 140 13.27 -8.75 -1.90
C PHE A 140 14.70 -9.30 -1.81
N VAL A 141 15.18 -10.00 -2.84
CA VAL A 141 16.55 -10.54 -2.87
C VAL A 141 17.59 -9.42 -2.81
N LEU A 142 17.41 -8.36 -3.60
CA LEU A 142 18.32 -7.20 -3.59
C LEU A 142 18.36 -6.52 -2.22
N TYR A 143 17.20 -6.33 -1.59
CA TYR A 143 17.13 -5.76 -0.25
C TYR A 143 17.80 -6.65 0.80
N ARG A 144 17.54 -7.96 0.75
CA ARG A 144 18.18 -8.93 1.66
C ARG A 144 19.71 -8.93 1.51
N GLN A 145 20.20 -8.87 0.28
CA GLN A 145 21.64 -8.75 0.02
C GLN A 145 22.22 -7.44 0.56
N PHE A 146 21.50 -6.33 0.42
CA PHE A 146 21.93 -5.03 0.93
C PHE A 146 22.02 -4.98 2.46
N VAL A 147 21.03 -5.53 3.16
CA VAL A 147 21.01 -5.57 4.63
C VAL A 147 22.13 -6.44 5.20
N GLY A 148 22.52 -7.51 4.49
CA GLY A 148 23.60 -8.40 4.90
C GLY A 148 23.26 -9.35 6.06
N THR A 149 22.00 -9.36 6.53
CA THR A 149 21.52 -10.30 7.56
C THR A 149 20.43 -11.21 6.99
N GLN A 150 20.45 -12.48 7.39
CA GLN A 150 19.50 -13.48 6.87
C GLN A 150 18.28 -13.70 7.77
N SER A 151 18.28 -13.12 8.96
CA SER A 151 17.20 -13.26 9.94
C SER A 151 17.11 -12.03 10.81
N PHE A 152 15.91 -11.46 10.88
CA PHE A 152 15.51 -10.57 11.96
C PHE A 152 14.72 -11.40 12.97
N ALA A 153 14.80 -11.04 14.25
CA ALA A 153 13.88 -11.60 15.23
C ALA A 153 12.47 -11.21 14.80
N ALA A 154 11.57 -12.21 14.68
CA ALA A 154 10.18 -11.93 14.39
C ALA A 154 9.56 -11.22 15.61
N ASP A 155 8.91 -10.09 15.38
CA ASP A 155 8.12 -9.47 16.44
C ASP A 155 6.96 -10.39 16.86
N PRO A 156 6.62 -10.44 18.15
CA PRO A 156 5.46 -11.19 18.62
C PRO A 156 4.17 -10.77 17.92
N LEU A 157 3.24 -11.70 17.74
CA LEU A 157 1.93 -11.41 17.14
C LEU A 157 1.16 -10.29 17.88
N SER A 158 1.38 -10.16 19.19
CA SER A 158 0.81 -9.10 20.01
C SER A 158 1.24 -7.69 19.55
N VAL A 159 2.47 -7.53 19.04
CA VAL A 159 2.94 -6.28 18.43
C VAL A 159 2.06 -5.92 17.24
N PHE A 160 1.86 -6.85 16.31
CA PHE A 160 1.00 -6.62 15.15
C PHE A 160 -0.46 -6.33 15.53
N ARG A 161 -0.96 -6.87 16.64
CA ARG A 161 -2.30 -6.52 17.17
C ARG A 161 -2.36 -5.09 17.67
N GLY A 162 -1.37 -4.65 18.45
CA GLY A 162 -1.31 -3.30 19.00
C GLY A 162 -1.20 -2.21 17.94
N PHE A 163 -0.58 -2.52 16.80
CA PHE A 163 -0.42 -1.60 15.66
C PHE A 163 -1.47 -1.81 14.54
N GLY A 164 -2.42 -2.74 14.73
CA GLY A 164 -3.50 -2.98 13.79
C GLY A 164 -4.49 -1.83 13.72
N VAL A 165 -5.17 -1.68 12.57
CA VAL A 165 -6.30 -0.74 12.46
C VAL A 165 -7.51 -1.35 13.16
N ASP A 166 -8.10 -0.60 14.08
CA ASP A 166 -9.44 -0.92 14.57
C ASP A 166 -10.45 -0.65 13.46
N VAL A 167 -11.18 -1.67 13.03
CA VAL A 167 -12.12 -1.59 11.90
C VAL A 167 -13.26 -0.60 12.19
N THR A 168 -13.63 -0.39 13.46
CA THR A 168 -14.63 0.61 13.86
C THR A 168 -14.17 2.03 13.49
N MET A 169 -12.86 2.30 13.54
CA MET A 169 -12.27 3.59 13.22
C MET A 169 -12.29 3.93 11.72
N LEU A 170 -12.63 2.98 10.85
CA LEU A 170 -12.88 3.25 9.43
C LEU A 170 -14.21 3.98 9.20
N VAL A 171 -15.16 3.85 10.14
CA VAL A 171 -16.49 4.47 10.06
C VAL A 171 -16.64 5.59 11.09
N GLN A 172 -15.99 5.46 12.25
CA GLN A 172 -16.03 6.42 13.34
C GLN A 172 -14.63 7.01 13.60
N PRO A 173 -14.31 8.20 13.05
CA PRO A 173 -12.97 8.76 13.15
C PRO A 173 -12.56 9.05 14.59
N THR A 174 -11.25 9.00 14.86
CA THR A 174 -10.70 9.46 16.13
C THR A 174 -10.85 10.96 16.27
N GLN A 175 -11.41 11.40 17.41
CA GLN A 175 -11.63 12.81 17.72
C GLN A 175 -10.29 13.56 17.81
N GLY A 176 -10.25 14.78 17.29
CA GLY A 176 -9.09 15.65 17.28
C GLY A 176 -8.11 15.43 16.13
N LEU A 177 -8.36 14.43 15.24
CA LEU A 177 -7.55 14.22 14.04
C LEU A 177 -8.05 14.99 12.82
N LEU A 178 -9.37 15.14 12.68
CA LEU A 178 -10.00 15.73 11.50
C LEU A 178 -11.15 16.64 11.93
N TRP A 179 -10.90 17.95 11.85
CA TRP A 179 -11.81 18.99 12.35
C TRP A 179 -13.26 18.86 11.86
N LEU A 180 -13.47 18.41 10.62
CA LEU A 180 -14.83 18.29 10.05
C LEU A 180 -15.65 17.24 10.83
N TRP A 181 -15.05 16.10 11.16
CA TRP A 181 -15.73 15.04 11.91
C TRP A 181 -15.97 15.43 13.36
N ASP A 182 -15.05 16.21 13.94
CA ASP A 182 -15.19 16.77 15.29
C ASP A 182 -16.37 17.75 15.35
N VAL A 183 -16.47 18.67 14.38
CA VAL A 183 -17.58 19.64 14.28
C VAL A 183 -18.92 18.94 14.07
N LEU A 184 -18.95 17.90 13.24
CA LEU A 184 -20.16 17.09 13.00
C LEU A 184 -20.50 16.16 14.18
N ARG A 185 -19.65 16.08 15.22
CA ARG A 185 -19.79 15.18 16.38
C ARG A 185 -19.94 13.70 16.01
N ILE A 186 -19.30 13.31 14.90
CA ILE A 186 -19.26 11.92 14.43
C ILE A 186 -18.04 11.20 15.03
N SER A 187 -16.97 11.93 15.32
CA SER A 187 -15.75 11.39 15.91
C SER A 187 -15.90 10.99 17.38
N THR A 188 -15.12 10.02 17.83
CA THR A 188 -15.07 9.59 19.24
C THR A 188 -13.66 9.71 19.84
N PRO A 189 -13.53 10.04 21.14
CA PRO A 189 -12.25 10.04 21.82
C PRO A 189 -11.70 8.61 21.92
N ARG A 190 -10.44 8.43 21.51
CA ARG A 190 -9.76 7.13 21.63
C ARG A 190 -9.27 6.97 23.07
N SER A 191 -9.81 5.98 23.78
CA SER A 191 -9.35 5.59 25.11
C SER A 191 -8.64 4.24 25.08
N ASP A 192 -7.61 4.09 25.91
CA ASP A 192 -6.84 2.86 26.02
C ASP A 192 -7.73 1.68 26.44
N SER A 193 -8.67 1.93 27.36
CA SER A 193 -9.63 0.94 27.85
C SER A 193 -10.58 0.41 26.76
N ALA A 194 -10.95 1.23 25.77
CA ALA A 194 -11.89 0.84 24.72
C ALA A 194 -11.21 0.25 23.48
N TYR A 195 -9.98 0.67 23.18
CA TYR A 195 -9.34 0.41 21.89
C TYR A 195 -7.98 -0.31 21.95
N PHE A 196 -7.35 -0.38 23.12
CA PHE A 196 -6.07 -1.07 23.31
C PHE A 196 -6.15 -2.24 24.30
N GLY A 197 -7.26 -2.38 25.03
CA GLY A 197 -7.44 -3.44 26.04
C GLY A 197 -6.49 -3.28 27.22
N ASP A 198 -6.45 -4.27 28.11
CA ASP A 198 -5.46 -4.34 29.19
C ASP A 198 -4.23 -5.18 28.79
N ALA A 199 -3.29 -5.42 29.70
CA ALA A 199 -2.09 -6.21 29.40
C ALA A 199 -2.37 -7.63 28.87
N SER A 200 -3.60 -8.15 28.98
CA SER A 200 -4.00 -9.44 28.41
C SER A 200 -3.76 -9.53 26.90
N VAL A 201 -3.82 -8.43 26.14
CA VAL A 201 -3.54 -8.46 24.69
C VAL A 201 -2.07 -8.80 24.39
N TRP A 202 -1.17 -8.58 25.37
CA TRP A 202 0.26 -8.87 25.32
C TRP A 202 0.66 -10.16 26.05
N LEU A 203 -0.18 -10.63 26.99
CA LEU A 203 0.11 -11.74 27.88
C LEU A 203 -0.64 -13.05 27.53
N THR A 204 -1.61 -13.01 26.61
CA THR A 204 -2.45 -14.18 26.26
C THR A 204 -2.10 -14.79 24.89
N THR A 205 -2.16 -16.12 24.80
CA THR A 205 -2.03 -16.88 23.54
C THR A 205 -3.40 -17.42 23.11
N PHE A 206 -3.73 -17.32 21.82
CA PHE A 206 -5.12 -17.46 21.35
C PHE A 206 -5.62 -18.90 21.15
N ILE A 207 -4.74 -19.88 20.91
CA ILE A 207 -5.17 -21.21 20.44
C ILE A 207 -4.56 -22.39 21.24
N ALA A 208 -3.53 -22.18 22.07
CA ALA A 208 -3.03 -23.16 23.05
C ALA A 208 -2.09 -22.45 24.05
N PRO A 209 -1.85 -23.01 25.25
CA PRO A 209 -0.95 -22.42 26.26
C PRO A 209 0.46 -22.12 25.74
#